data_AF-A0A9E0J235-F1
#
_entry.id   AF-A0A9E0J235-F1
#
_cell.length_a   1.000
_cell.length_b   1.000
_cell.length_c   1.000
_cell.angle_alpha   90.00
_cell.angle_beta   90.00
_cell.angle_gamma   90.00
#
_symmetry.space_group_name_H-M   'P 1'
#
loop_
_entity.id
_entity.type
_entity.pdbx_description
1 polymer ?
#
loop_
_entity_poly.entity_id
_entity_poly.type
_entity_poly.pdbx_seq_one_letter_code
_entity_poly.pdbx_strand_id
1 'polypeptide(L)'
;MTATVTTTAIASFQKAPAGIRHILVVTPLAKTLAQGLPARSQLAAVLKRRELKPAELAKSPLALDLPEGGRCAYVMVDPAADRFSQLTVLRKAALLLLDETPTDIALVMVAAEEQVQQLA
;
A
#
# COMPACT_ATOMS: atom_id res chain seq x y z
N MET A 1 5.63 13.17 18.46
CA MET A 1 4.91 11.89 18.35
C MET A 1 5.78 10.93 17.57
N THR A 2 6.23 9.86 18.21
CA THR A 2 7.06 8.81 17.61
C THR A 2 6.15 7.68 17.15
N ALA A 3 5.97 7.52 15.84
CA ALA A 3 5.29 6.36 15.27
C ALA A 3 6.29 5.20 15.16
N THR A 4 5.91 4.02 15.63
CA THR A 4 6.70 2.80 15.47
C THR A 4 6.40 2.20 14.10
N VAL A 5 7.43 2.07 13.25
CA VAL A 5 7.29 1.48 11.92
C VAL A 5 7.71 0.01 11.99
N THR A 6 6.74 -0.89 11.84
CA THR A 6 7.01 -2.32 11.73
C THR A 6 6.97 -2.72 10.26
N THR A 7 8.14 -3.02 9.70
CA THR A 7 8.28 -3.52 8.33
C THR A 7 8.11 -5.04 8.35
N THR A 8 7.13 -5.57 7.63
CA THR A 8 6.99 -7.01 7.45
C THR A 8 6.84 -7.32 5.96
N ALA A 9 7.82 -8.05 5.41
CA ALA A 9 7.74 -8.59 4.05
C ALA A 9 6.87 -9.84 4.10
N ILE A 10 5.67 -9.79 3.50
CA ILE A 10 4.72 -10.91 3.54
C ILE A 10 4.22 -11.15 2.12
N ALA A 11 4.48 -12.35 1.59
CA ALA A 11 4.05 -12.78 0.26
C ALA A 11 2.53 -12.96 0.16
N SER A 12 1.79 -12.95 1.27
CA SER A 12 0.34 -13.12 1.31
C SER A 12 -0.22 -12.54 2.60
N PHE A 13 -0.92 -11.40 2.51
CA PHE A 13 -1.57 -10.80 3.68
C PHE A 13 -3.09 -10.99 3.61
N GLN A 14 -3.55 -12.15 4.05
CA GLN A 14 -4.98 -12.49 4.07
C GLN A 14 -5.73 -11.81 5.23
N LYS A 15 -5.03 -11.33 6.27
CA LYS A 15 -5.65 -10.74 7.45
C LYS A 15 -4.75 -9.67 8.09
N ALA A 16 -5.33 -8.49 8.37
CA ALA A 16 -4.67 -7.48 9.20
C ALA A 16 -4.24 -8.11 10.53
N PRO A 17 -3.02 -7.84 11.02
CA PRO A 17 -2.57 -8.39 12.28
C PRO A 17 -3.39 -7.72 13.39
N ALA A 18 -3.90 -8.51 14.34
CA ALA A 18 -4.79 -8.01 15.37
C ALA A 18 -4.14 -6.83 16.13
N GLY A 19 -4.76 -5.66 16.07
CA GLY A 19 -4.27 -4.43 16.70
C GLY A 19 -3.70 -3.38 15.74
N ILE A 20 -3.27 -3.75 14.53
CA ILE A 20 -2.77 -2.76 13.57
C ILE A 20 -3.93 -2.16 12.78
N ARG A 21 -4.20 -0.89 13.05
CA ARG A 21 -5.26 -0.13 12.38
C ARG A 21 -4.80 0.59 11.13
N HIS A 22 -3.50 0.77 10.90
CA HIS A 22 -3.02 1.52 9.73
C HIS A 22 -2.03 0.70 8.92
N ILE A 23 -2.31 0.51 7.64
CA ILE A 23 -1.52 -0.35 6.75
C ILE A 23 -1.15 0.45 5.50
N LEU A 24 0.13 0.50 5.17
CA LEU A 24 0.61 1.00 3.88
C LEU A 24 1.03 -0.18 3.02
N VAL A 25 0.32 -0.39 1.92
CA VAL A 25 0.60 -1.43 0.94
C VAL A 25 1.35 -0.83 -0.23
N VAL A 26 2.58 -1.29 -0.41
CA VAL A 26 3.46 -0.92 -1.51
C VAL A 26 3.54 -2.09 -2.47
N THR A 27 3.25 -1.84 -3.74
CA THR A 27 3.32 -2.84 -4.82
C THR A 27 4.06 -2.25 -6.01
N PRO A 28 4.77 -3.06 -6.83
CA PRO A 28 5.36 -2.55 -8.06
C PRO A 28 4.26 -2.11 -9.04
N LEU A 29 4.63 -1.22 -9.97
CA LEU A 29 3.74 -0.77 -11.03
C LEU A 29 3.20 -1.98 -11.82
N ALA A 30 1.89 -2.18 -11.77
CA ALA A 30 1.20 -3.23 -12.50
C ALA A 30 -0.04 -2.67 -13.19
N LYS A 31 -0.35 -3.19 -14.38
CA LYS A 31 -1.57 -2.81 -15.13
C LYS A 31 -2.84 -3.37 -14.46
N THR A 32 -2.69 -4.42 -13.65
CA THR A 32 -3.78 -5.13 -12.98
C THR A 32 -3.49 -5.27 -11.49
N LEU A 33 -4.54 -5.31 -10.67
CA LEU A 33 -4.42 -5.59 -9.24
C LEU A 33 -4.00 -7.05 -9.03
N ALA A 34 -2.92 -7.27 -8.28
CA ALA A 34 -2.43 -8.61 -7.94
C ALA A 34 -3.50 -9.41 -7.17
N GLN A 35 -3.53 -10.73 -7.40
CA GLN A 35 -4.38 -11.63 -6.62
C GLN A 35 -3.75 -11.80 -5.23
N GLY A 36 -4.54 -11.61 -4.16
CA GLY A 36 -4.04 -11.64 -2.78
C GLY A 36 -3.79 -10.26 -2.12
N LEU A 37 -4.12 -9.15 -2.80
CA LEU A 37 -4.08 -7.83 -2.17
C LEU A 37 -5.12 -7.73 -1.02
N PRO A 38 -4.77 -7.09 0.11
CA PRO A 38 -5.74 -6.85 1.17
C PRO A 38 -6.90 -6.01 0.62
N ALA A 39 -8.10 -6.22 1.14
CA ALA A 39 -9.27 -5.41 0.78
C ALA A 39 -9.47 -5.17 -0.75
N ARG A 40 -9.06 -6.12 -1.59
CA ARG A 40 -9.06 -5.97 -3.06
C ARG A 40 -10.43 -5.58 -3.61
N SER A 41 -11.51 -6.12 -3.06
CA SER A 41 -12.88 -5.78 -3.45
C SER A 41 -13.21 -4.31 -3.15
N GLN A 42 -12.77 -3.79 -2.00
CA GLN A 42 -12.94 -2.38 -1.64
C GLN A 42 -12.06 -1.48 -2.50
N LEU A 43 -10.80 -1.86 -2.74
CA LEU A 43 -9.91 -1.13 -3.65
C LEU A 43 -10.51 -1.05 -5.06
N ALA A 44 -11.01 -2.17 -5.59
CA ALA A 44 -11.67 -2.21 -6.90
C ALA A 44 -12.95 -1.35 -6.93
N ALA A 45 -13.74 -1.35 -5.85
CA ALA A 45 -14.93 -0.50 -5.73
C ALA A 45 -14.56 1.00 -5.68
N VAL A 46 -13.52 1.38 -4.94
CA VAL A 46 -13.03 2.77 -4.85
C VAL A 46 -12.44 3.22 -6.18
N LEU A 47 -11.65 2.38 -6.85
CA LEU A 47 -11.13 2.65 -8.19
C LEU A 47 -12.27 2.85 -9.20
N LYS A 48 -13.29 1.98 -9.18
CA LYS A 48 -14.48 2.11 -10.04
C LYS A 48 -15.27 3.39 -9.72
N ARG A 49 -15.44 3.75 -8.44
CA ARG A 49 -16.13 4.97 -8.01
C ARG A 49 -15.42 6.25 -8.44
N ARG A 50 -14.09 6.23 -8.50
CA ARG A 50 -13.26 7.36 -8.89
C ARG A 50 -12.85 7.34 -10.38
N GLU A 51 -13.33 6.36 -11.14
CA GLU A 51 -12.96 6.12 -12.55
C GLU A 51 -11.45 6.02 -12.79
N LEU A 52 -10.72 5.50 -11.80
CA LEU A 52 -9.27 5.38 -11.82
C LEU A 52 -8.82 3.99 -12.26
N LYS A 53 -7.78 3.93 -13.09
CA LYS A 53 -7.11 2.68 -13.48
C LYS A 53 -6.12 2.26 -12.38
N PRO A 54 -5.86 0.96 -12.19
CA PRO A 54 -4.85 0.50 -11.23
C PRO A 54 -3.48 1.17 -11.41
N ALA A 55 -3.04 1.38 -12.66
CA ALA A 55 -1.77 2.03 -12.96
C ALA A 55 -1.67 3.49 -12.46
N GLU A 56 -2.81 4.18 -12.24
CA GLU A 56 -2.81 5.54 -11.70
C GLU A 56 -2.45 5.60 -10.20
N LEU A 57 -2.47 4.46 -9.50
CA LEU A 57 -1.96 4.34 -8.13
C LEU A 57 -0.47 4.66 -8.01
N ALA A 58 0.27 4.69 -9.13
CA ALA A 58 1.66 5.11 -9.16
C ALA A 58 1.86 6.63 -9.15
N LYS A 59 0.79 7.40 -9.35
CA LYS A 59 0.81 8.87 -9.29
C LYS A 59 -0.03 9.39 -8.12
N SER A 60 -1.18 8.77 -7.93
CA SER A 60 -2.17 9.15 -6.94
C SER A 60 -2.44 7.97 -6.00
N PRO A 61 -1.71 7.88 -4.87
CA PRO A 61 -2.01 6.93 -3.82
C PRO A 61 -3.45 7.06 -3.34
N LEU A 62 -4.04 5.94 -2.92
CA LEU A 62 -5.41 5.91 -2.40
C LEU A 62 -5.43 5.29 -1.02
N ALA A 63 -6.13 5.94 -0.09
CA ALA A 63 -6.50 5.33 1.18
C ALA A 63 -7.94 4.80 1.11
N LEU A 64 -8.17 3.68 1.77
CA LEU A 64 -9.47 3.07 1.96
C LEU A 64 -9.62 2.60 3.40
N ASP A 65 -10.85 2.63 3.89
CA ASP A 65 -11.18 2.15 5.23
C ASP A 65 -11.51 0.66 5.16
N LEU A 66 -10.87 -0.12 6.03
CA LEU A 66 -11.09 -1.53 6.22
C LEU A 66 -12.33 -1.74 7.09
N PRO A 67 -13.13 -2.79 6.84
CA PRO A 67 -14.35 -3.08 7.60
C PRO A 67 -14.10 -3.35 9.10
N GLU A 68 -12.86 -3.69 9.47
CA GLU A 68 -12.41 -3.91 10.84
C GLU A 68 -12.09 -2.59 11.59
N GLY A 69 -12.36 -1.42 10.99
CA GLY A 69 -12.10 -0.10 11.60
C GLY A 69 -10.65 0.38 11.48
N GLY A 70 -9.89 -0.18 10.55
CA GLY A 70 -8.55 0.28 10.18
C GLY A 70 -8.55 1.04 8.85
N ARG A 71 -7.45 1.71 8.51
CA ARG A 71 -7.23 2.40 7.25
C ARG A 71 -6.05 1.79 6.50
N CYS A 72 -6.22 1.62 5.21
CA CYS A 72 -5.24 1.02 4.33
C CYS A 72 -4.91 1.99 3.18
N ALA A 73 -3.66 2.42 3.07
CA ALA A 73 -3.17 3.18 1.93
C ALA A 73 -2.51 2.26 0.92
N TYR A 74 -2.81 2.46 -0.35
CA TYR A 74 -2.25 1.73 -1.49
C TYR A 74 -1.41 2.67 -2.34
N VAL A 75 -0.22 2.20 -2.69
CA VAL A 75 0.67 2.89 -3.61
C VAL A 75 1.35 1.88 -4.54
N MET A 76 1.38 2.23 -5.82
CA MET A 76 2.23 1.55 -6.79
C MET A 76 3.54 2.33 -6.92
N VAL A 77 4.66 1.61 -6.93
CA VAL A 77 5.99 2.21 -7.16
C VAL A 77 6.48 1.71 -8.50
N ASP A 78 6.77 2.64 -9.41
CA ASP A 78 7.41 2.32 -10.68
C ASP A 78 8.92 2.11 -10.46
N PRO A 79 9.45 0.87 -10.65
CA PRO A 79 10.88 0.62 -10.50
C PRO A 79 11.73 1.33 -11.55
N ALA A 80 11.14 1.73 -12.69
CA ALA A 80 11.83 2.47 -13.74
C ALA A 80 11.87 3.99 -13.47
N ALA A 81 11.07 4.49 -12.52
CA ALA A 81 11.11 5.90 -12.13
C ALA A 81 12.36 6.22 -11.31
N ASP A 82 12.77 7.49 -11.31
CA ASP A 82 13.90 7.94 -10.50
C ASP A 82 13.62 7.79 -8.99
N ARG A 83 14.69 7.69 -8.20
CA ARG A 83 14.62 7.52 -6.73
C ARG A 83 13.74 8.58 -6.07
N PHE A 84 13.79 9.83 -6.52
CA PHE A 84 13.02 10.92 -5.95
C PHE A 84 11.53 10.78 -6.25
N SER A 85 11.16 10.39 -7.47
CA SER A 85 9.77 10.07 -7.84
C SER A 85 9.20 8.91 -7.03
N GLN A 86 9.98 7.84 -6.85
CA GLN A 86 9.61 6.69 -6.01
C GLN A 86 9.37 7.10 -4.55
N LEU A 87 10.28 7.87 -3.96
CA LEU A 87 10.14 8.36 -2.58
C LEU A 87 9.00 9.37 -2.44
N THR A 88 8.75 10.17 -3.48
CA THR A 88 7.66 11.14 -3.50
C THR A 88 6.30 10.45 -3.44
N VAL A 89 6.10 9.39 -4.23
CA VAL A 89 4.82 8.66 -4.21
C VAL A 89 4.62 7.91 -2.89
N LEU A 90 5.68 7.32 -2.34
CA LEU A 90 5.66 6.70 -1.01
C LEU A 90 5.30 7.71 0.09
N ARG A 91 5.91 8.91 0.07
CA ARG A 91 5.61 9.98 1.03
C ARG A 91 4.14 10.41 0.95
N LYS A 92 3.61 10.58 -0.27
CA LYS A 92 2.19 10.91 -0.47
C LYS A 92 1.27 9.84 0.11
N ALA A 93 1.62 8.57 -0.07
CA ALA A 93 0.83 7.47 0.46
C ALA A 93 0.88 7.40 2.00
N ALA A 94 2.05 7.60 2.59
CA ALA A 94 2.20 7.66 4.05
C ALA A 94 1.44 8.85 4.65
N LEU A 95 1.43 10.01 3.99
CA LEU A 95 0.66 11.18 4.43
C LEU A 95 -0.84 10.88 4.57
N LEU A 96 -1.42 10.04 3.69
CA LEU A 96 -2.83 9.66 3.78
C LEU A 96 -3.18 8.84 5.03
N LEU A 97 -2.19 8.21 5.66
CA LEU A 97 -2.34 7.49 6.92
C LEU A 97 -1.99 8.38 8.11
N LEU A 98 -0.96 9.23 7.96
CA LEU A 98 -0.51 10.12 9.02
C LEU A 98 -1.52 11.22 9.38
N ASP A 99 -2.42 11.57 8.45
CA ASP A 99 -3.53 12.51 8.69
C ASP A 99 -4.41 12.09 9.87
N GLU A 100 -4.51 10.78 10.15
CA GLU A 100 -5.28 10.20 11.27
C GLU A 100 -4.45 10.04 12.56
N THR A 101 -3.21 10.54 12.60
CA THR A 101 -2.28 10.43 13.75
C THR A 101 -2.14 9.01 14.32
N PRO A 102 -1.78 8.02 13.49
CA PRO A 102 -1.74 6.63 13.90
C PRO A 102 -0.60 6.35 14.89
N THR A 103 -0.87 5.49 15.87
CA THR A 103 0.16 5.00 16.82
C THR A 103 1.12 4.00 16.16
N ASP A 104 0.59 3.14 15.29
CA ASP A 104 1.33 2.08 14.60
C ASP A 104 0.95 2.04 13.12
N ILE A 105 1.97 1.90 12.26
CA ILE A 105 1.80 1.72 10.81
C ILE A 105 2.51 0.43 10.39
N ALA A 106 1.76 -0.53 9.84
CA ALA A 106 2.35 -1.68 9.16
C ALA A 106 2.71 -1.31 7.72
N LEU A 107 3.97 -1.55 7.35
CA LEU A 107 4.41 -1.49 5.96
C LEU A 107 4.35 -2.89 5.36
N VAL A 108 3.54 -3.06 4.31
CA VAL A 108 3.41 -4.31 3.55
C VAL A 108 3.97 -4.08 2.16
N MET A 109 5.02 -4.82 1.81
CA MET A 109 5.56 -4.83 0.46
C MET A 109 5.10 -6.09 -0.27
N VAL A 110 4.39 -5.89 -1.37
CA VAL A 110 4.02 -6.95 -2.31
C VAL A 110 5.04 -6.92 -3.42
N ALA A 111 6.03 -7.82 -3.39
CA ALA A 111 6.97 -7.95 -4.49
C ALA A 111 6.30 -8.64 -5.69
N ALA A 112 6.63 -8.21 -6.90
CA ALA A 112 6.49 -9.11 -8.05
C ALA A 112 7.57 -10.20 -7.89
N GLU A 113 7.27 -11.43 -8.28
CA GLU A 113 8.10 -12.62 -8.02
C GLU A 113 9.58 -12.44 -8.43
N GLU A 114 9.90 -11.52 -9.33
CA GLU A 114 11.28 -11.20 -9.78
C GLU A 114 12.17 -10.43 -8.80
N GLN A 115 11.65 -9.83 -7.71
CA GLN A 115 12.46 -9.01 -6.79
C GLN A 115 12.76 -9.68 -5.44
N VAL A 116 12.25 -10.89 -5.19
CA VAL A 116 12.53 -11.62 -3.94
C VAL A 116 13.97 -12.16 -3.94
N GLN A 117 14.61 -12.29 -5.10
CA GLN A 117 15.94 -12.91 -5.23
C GLN A 117 17.14 -12.03 -4.81
N GLN A 118 16.96 -10.74 -4.54
CA GLN A 118 18.07 -9.83 -4.15
C GLN A 118 18.11 -9.48 -2.66
N LEU A 119 17.25 -10.10 -1.85
CA LEU A 119 17.17 -9.90 -0.39
C LEU A 119 17.40 -11.19 0.40
N ALA A 120 18.09 -12.17 -0.20
CA ALA A 120 18.59 -13.38 0.46
C ALA A 120 20.09 -13.27 0.72
#